data_AF-A0A940B5H7-F1
#
_entry.id   AF-A0A940B5H7-F1
#
_cell.length_a   1.000
_cell.length_b   1.000
_cell.length_c   1.000
_cell.angle_alpha   90.00
_cell.angle_beta   90.00
_cell.angle_gamma   90.00
#
_symmetry.space_group_name_H-M   'P 1'
#
loop_
_entity.id
_entity.type
_entity.pdbx_description
1 polymer ?
#
loop_
_entity_poly.entity_id
_entity_poly.type
_entity_poly.pdbx_seq_one_letter_code
_entity_poly.pdbx_strand_id
1 'polypeptide(L)'
;MAEDVFVSLILLIPQVTVLALLVAVTIGMIRRTGSITAVFLVFCLTLWLFSDLYWVIYDNMFPEIRMPFAANEIGEFSMFLMSAATINSASARKLRSLPIMIGAAVFGGCNVVFWGLWSGEWLQDIVIGLVFTWVIYAAANSLKSSHALARWEWRTLGVLCTLALGAQALTFVLDEDGAAVSELVGYILLAVGAACMAAELIRAVRSKAAPRVLFALSSAAMVWMLTAKYLTDGYWYNAFLLLETLSIICWVLSARRVVNES
;
A
#
# COMPACT_ATOMS: atom_id res chain seq x y z
N MET A 1 -15.93 -6.74 19.36
CA MET A 1 -15.50 -5.38 19.79
C MET A 1 -14.24 -5.41 20.67
N ALA A 2 -14.27 -5.85 21.93
CA ALA A 2 -13.04 -5.88 22.77
C ALA A 2 -11.99 -6.89 22.27
N GLU A 3 -12.43 -8.02 21.71
CA GLU A 3 -11.55 -9.08 21.20
C GLU A 3 -10.86 -8.66 19.88
N ASP A 4 -11.58 -7.97 18.98
CA ASP A 4 -11.05 -7.47 17.71
C ASP A 4 -10.00 -6.35 17.91
N VAL A 5 -10.21 -5.48 18.90
CA VAL A 5 -9.24 -4.44 19.29
C VAL A 5 -7.96 -5.07 19.83
N PHE A 6 -8.09 -6.10 20.67
CA PHE A 6 -6.94 -6.79 21.25
C PHE A 6 -6.10 -7.53 20.18
N VAL A 7 -6.76 -8.20 19.22
CA VAL A 7 -6.06 -8.85 18.09
C VAL A 7 -5.34 -7.82 17.23
N SER A 8 -6.00 -6.70 16.91
CA SER A 8 -5.40 -5.63 16.11
C SER A 8 -4.15 -5.04 16.80
N LEU A 9 -4.20 -4.81 18.11
CA LEU A 9 -3.05 -4.36 18.90
C LEU A 9 -1.89 -5.36 18.91
N ILE A 10 -2.17 -6.66 19.03
CA ILE A 10 -1.15 -7.72 18.97
C ILE A 10 -0.45 -7.73 17.61
N LEU A 11 -1.16 -7.49 16.52
CA LEU A 11 -0.59 -7.47 15.17
C LEU A 11 0.19 -6.18 14.88
N LEU A 12 -0.21 -5.07 15.50
CA LEU A 12 0.42 -3.77 15.31
C LEU A 12 1.79 -3.65 16.01
N ILE A 13 1.99 -4.32 17.15
CA ILE A 13 3.29 -4.34 17.87
C ILE A 13 4.43 -4.89 16.98
N PRO A 14 4.28 -6.06 16.33
CA PRO A 14 5.23 -6.56 15.34
C PRO A 14 5.48 -5.57 14.21
N GLN A 15 4.44 -4.93 13.67
CA GLN A 15 4.57 -3.97 12.58
C GLN A 15 5.39 -2.74 12.99
N VAL A 16 5.07 -2.13 14.13
CA VAL A 16 5.83 -1.02 14.72
C VAL A 16 7.29 -1.41 14.94
N THR A 17 7.54 -2.62 15.46
CA THR A 17 8.89 -3.14 15.69
C THR A 17 9.65 -3.30 14.37
N VAL A 18 9.01 -3.89 13.35
CA VAL A 18 9.58 -4.05 12.01
C VAL A 18 9.90 -2.69 11.40
N LEU A 19 8.96 -1.73 11.44
CA LEU A 19 9.17 -0.38 10.92
C LEU A 19 10.35 0.32 11.61
N ALA A 20 10.46 0.24 12.93
CA ALA A 20 11.59 0.81 13.68
C ALA A 20 12.94 0.20 13.25
N LEU A 21 12.99 -1.13 13.05
CA LEU A 21 14.19 -1.81 12.53
C LEU A 21 14.52 -1.37 11.10
N LEU A 22 13.52 -1.25 10.23
CA LEU A 22 13.71 -0.81 8.84
C LEU A 22 14.16 0.65 8.76
N VAL A 23 13.69 1.52 9.65
CA VAL A 23 14.20 2.90 9.80
C VAL A 23 15.70 2.86 10.13
N ALA A 24 16.12 2.09 11.14
CA ALA A 24 17.53 1.97 11.52
C ALA A 24 18.40 1.44 10.37
N VAL A 25 17.92 0.42 9.65
CA VAL A 25 18.60 -0.13 8.47
C VAL A 25 18.75 0.93 7.37
N THR A 26 17.70 1.71 7.10
CA THR A 26 17.69 2.71 6.04
C THR A 26 18.58 3.91 6.38
N ILE A 27 18.64 4.34 7.65
CA ILE A 27 19.64 5.32 8.12
C ILE A 27 21.07 4.83 7.82
N GLY A 28 21.33 3.54 8.05
CA GLY A 28 22.59 2.91 7.69
C GLY A 28 22.90 2.98 6.19
N MET A 29 21.89 2.86 5.32
CA MET A 29 22.03 3.02 3.87
C MET A 29 22.41 4.46 3.48
N ILE A 30 21.76 5.46 4.10
CA ILE A 30 22.05 6.89 3.87
C ILE A 30 23.51 7.19 4.20
N ARG A 31 23.99 6.75 5.38
CA ARG A 31 25.37 6.98 5.81
C ARG A 31 26.42 6.38 4.87
N ARG A 32 26.08 5.31 4.15
CA ARG A 32 27.01 4.60 3.24
C ARG A 32 26.98 5.15 1.82
N THR A 33 25.83 5.57 1.33
CA THR A 33 25.63 5.86 -0.10
C THR A 33 25.25 7.31 -0.40
N GLY A 34 24.71 8.06 0.58
CA GLY A 34 24.16 9.39 0.35
C GLY A 34 22.95 9.41 -0.61
N SER A 35 22.36 8.25 -0.92
CA SER A 35 21.31 8.14 -1.94
C SER A 35 20.02 8.87 -1.53
N ILE A 36 19.50 9.72 -2.43
CA ILE A 36 18.22 10.43 -2.22
C ILE A 36 17.04 9.46 -2.06
N THR A 37 17.09 8.30 -2.72
CA THR A 37 16.09 7.23 -2.56
C THR A 37 16.07 6.72 -1.13
N ALA A 38 17.23 6.53 -0.51
CA ALA A 38 17.31 6.10 0.89
C ALA A 38 16.79 7.19 1.84
N VAL A 39 16.99 8.48 1.50
CA VAL A 39 16.43 9.61 2.26
C VAL A 39 14.90 9.62 2.18
N PHE A 40 14.30 9.53 0.99
CA PHE A 40 12.84 9.46 0.88
C PHE A 40 12.28 8.21 1.58
N LEU A 41 12.98 7.08 1.48
CA LEU A 41 12.56 5.84 2.12
C LEU A 41 12.58 5.96 3.66
N VAL A 42 13.62 6.58 4.25
CA VAL A 42 13.64 6.73 5.72
C VAL A 42 12.53 7.65 6.20
N PHE A 43 12.27 8.76 5.49
CA PHE A 43 11.16 9.65 5.83
C PHE A 43 9.82 8.92 5.71
N CYS A 44 9.62 8.14 4.66
CA CYS A 44 8.45 7.30 4.48
C CYS A 44 8.24 6.34 5.66
N LEU A 45 9.26 5.57 6.04
CA LEU A 45 9.17 4.58 7.12
C LEU A 45 8.97 5.24 8.49
N THR A 46 9.58 6.40 8.72
CA THR A 46 9.40 7.17 9.96
C THR A 46 7.99 7.74 10.06
N LEU A 47 7.43 8.26 8.97
CA LEU A 47 6.05 8.76 8.93
C LEU A 47 5.04 7.62 9.12
N TRP A 48 5.32 6.45 8.52
CA TRP A 48 4.52 5.25 8.74
C TRP A 48 4.55 4.83 10.21
N LEU A 49 5.74 4.73 10.79
CA LEU A 49 5.92 4.38 12.21
C LEU A 49 5.20 5.36 13.13
N PHE A 50 5.26 6.67 12.85
CA PHE A 50 4.56 7.66 13.66
C PHE A 50 3.04 7.59 13.50
N SER A 51 2.54 7.27 12.30
CA SER A 51 1.10 7.03 12.10
C SER A 51 0.63 5.85 12.95
N ASP A 52 1.33 4.71 12.87
CA ASP A 52 0.99 3.50 13.63
C ASP A 52 1.10 3.73 15.14
N LEU A 53 2.18 4.38 15.61
CA LEU A 53 2.36 4.71 17.03
C LEU A 53 1.29 5.67 17.55
N TYR A 54 0.94 6.68 16.76
CA TYR A 54 -0.10 7.64 17.15
C TYR A 54 -1.45 6.95 17.28
N TRP A 55 -1.78 6.05 16.35
CA TRP A 55 -2.98 5.24 16.40
C TRP A 55 -3.02 4.36 17.66
N VAL A 56 -1.93 3.60 17.93
CA VAL A 56 -1.82 2.79 19.17
C VAL A 56 -2.02 3.64 20.41
N ILE A 57 -1.29 4.76 20.52
CA ILE A 57 -1.31 5.58 21.75
C ILE A 57 -2.69 6.19 21.95
N TYR A 58 -3.30 6.73 20.88
CA TYR A 58 -4.59 7.40 20.98
C TYR A 58 -5.72 6.44 21.37
N ASP A 59 -5.82 5.29 20.69
CA ASP A 59 -6.88 4.31 20.98
C ASP A 59 -6.76 3.72 22.39
N ASN A 60 -5.53 3.58 22.92
CA ASN A 60 -5.33 3.15 24.30
C ASN A 60 -5.62 4.25 25.33
N MET A 61 -5.30 5.51 25.02
CA MET A 61 -5.47 6.61 25.97
C MET A 61 -6.89 7.19 25.98
N PHE A 62 -7.61 7.11 24.84
CA PHE A 62 -8.91 7.76 24.64
C PHE A 62 -9.89 6.87 23.85
N PRO A 63 -10.21 5.65 24.32
CA PRO A 63 -10.99 4.66 23.57
C PRO A 63 -12.43 5.09 23.23
N GLU A 64 -12.98 6.07 23.95
CA GLU A 64 -14.36 6.55 23.76
C GLU A 64 -14.43 7.94 23.09
N ILE A 65 -13.29 8.56 22.82
CA ILE A 65 -13.25 9.92 22.25
C ILE A 65 -12.87 9.82 20.79
N ARG A 66 -13.71 10.42 19.93
CA ARG A 66 -13.35 10.59 18.52
C ARG A 66 -12.12 11.47 18.41
N MET A 67 -11.11 11.00 17.68
CA MET A 67 -9.85 11.71 17.46
C MET A 67 -10.10 13.14 16.95
N PRO A 68 -9.79 14.20 17.74
CA PRO A 68 -10.17 15.57 17.43
C PRO A 68 -9.27 16.21 16.36
N PHE A 69 -8.11 15.61 16.10
CA PHE A 69 -7.18 15.99 15.05
C PHE A 69 -6.49 14.71 14.57
N ALA A 70 -6.77 14.29 13.34
CA ALA A 70 -6.23 13.06 12.83
C ALA A 70 -4.77 13.23 12.39
N ALA A 71 -3.88 13.34 13.37
CA ALA A 71 -2.45 13.46 13.10
C ALA A 71 -1.89 12.21 12.39
N ASN A 72 -2.55 11.05 12.55
CA ASN A 72 -2.33 9.86 11.71
C ASN A 72 -2.58 10.17 10.24
N GLU A 73 -3.64 10.90 9.88
CA GLU A 73 -3.95 11.22 8.48
C GLU A 73 -2.91 12.15 7.84
N ILE A 74 -2.38 13.13 8.59
CA ILE A 74 -1.26 13.96 8.12
C ILE A 74 0.00 13.08 7.93
N GLY A 75 0.20 12.13 8.85
CA GLY A 75 1.24 11.11 8.76
C GLY A 75 1.10 10.25 7.50
N GLU A 76 -0.09 9.72 7.23
CA GLU A 76 -0.42 8.89 6.07
C GLU A 76 -0.30 9.65 4.75
N PHE A 77 -0.82 10.88 4.69
CA PHE A 77 -0.66 11.77 3.54
C PHE A 77 0.83 11.96 3.20
N SER A 78 1.64 12.27 4.22
CA SER A 78 3.07 12.48 4.06
C SER A 78 3.80 11.17 3.71
N MET A 79 3.39 10.06 4.31
CA MET A 79 3.90 8.72 4.02
C MET A 79 3.64 8.34 2.56
N PHE A 80 2.45 8.59 2.02
CA PHE A 80 2.14 8.35 0.62
C PHE A 80 2.98 9.23 -0.30
N LEU A 81 3.14 10.53 0.00
CA LEU A 81 4.03 11.40 -0.77
C LEU A 81 5.47 10.87 -0.79
N MET A 82 6.01 10.46 0.36
CA MET A 82 7.36 9.92 0.47
C MET A 82 7.50 8.54 -0.19
N SER A 83 6.44 7.72 -0.16
CA SER A 83 6.38 6.45 -0.89
C SER A 83 6.49 6.69 -2.39
N ALA A 84 5.67 7.59 -2.94
CA ALA A 84 5.73 7.95 -4.36
C ALA A 84 7.07 8.59 -4.74
N ALA A 85 7.64 9.44 -3.88
CA ALA A 85 8.97 10.03 -4.10
C ALA A 85 10.07 8.95 -4.15
N THR A 86 10.05 8.00 -3.22
CA THR A 86 10.96 6.85 -3.18
C THR A 86 10.85 6.00 -4.44
N ILE A 87 9.63 5.66 -4.85
CA ILE A 87 9.38 4.86 -6.06
C ILE A 87 9.91 5.58 -7.30
N ASN A 88 9.62 6.88 -7.41
CA ASN A 88 10.04 7.68 -8.55
C ASN A 88 11.55 7.94 -8.61
N SER A 89 12.23 8.09 -7.46
CA SER A 89 13.68 8.31 -7.41
C SER A 89 14.47 7.05 -7.75
N ALA A 90 13.96 5.87 -7.39
CA ALA A 90 14.54 4.58 -7.71
C ALA A 90 14.24 4.09 -9.15
N SER A 91 13.25 4.69 -9.81
CA SER A 91 12.83 4.29 -11.15
C SER A 91 13.78 4.80 -12.24
N ALA A 92 14.14 3.92 -13.18
CA ALA A 92 15.12 4.20 -14.24
C ALA A 92 14.72 5.36 -15.18
N ARG A 93 13.42 5.48 -15.48
CA ARG A 93 12.86 6.48 -16.41
C ARG A 93 11.46 6.89 -15.98
N LYS A 94 11.20 8.20 -15.99
CA LYS A 94 9.82 8.72 -15.95
C LYS A 94 9.17 8.51 -17.32
N LEU A 95 8.52 7.36 -17.51
CA LEU A 95 7.65 7.17 -18.66
C LEU A 95 6.33 7.89 -18.42
N ARG A 96 5.93 8.76 -19.34
CA ARG A 96 4.57 9.33 -19.35
C ARG A 96 3.67 8.40 -20.17
N SER A 97 3.15 7.37 -19.53
CA SER A 97 2.21 6.42 -20.16
C SER A 97 0.78 6.84 -19.85
N LEU A 98 0.12 7.47 -20.82
CA LEU A 98 -1.28 7.92 -20.68
C LEU A 98 -2.23 6.79 -20.22
N PRO A 99 -2.16 5.54 -20.76
CA PRO A 99 -3.00 4.45 -20.26
C PRO A 99 -2.77 4.09 -18.79
N ILE A 100 -1.53 4.17 -18.31
CA ILE A 100 -1.19 3.90 -16.90
C ILE A 100 -1.73 5.03 -16.01
N MET A 101 -1.61 6.28 -16.48
CA MET A 101 -2.15 7.44 -15.77
C MET A 101 -3.67 7.36 -15.63
N ILE A 102 -4.38 7.07 -16.73
CA ILE A 102 -5.83 6.91 -16.71
C ILE A 102 -6.24 5.74 -15.82
N GLY A 103 -5.59 4.57 -15.97
CA GLY A 103 -5.88 3.40 -15.14
C GLY A 103 -5.69 3.66 -13.65
N ALA A 104 -4.57 4.31 -13.27
CA ALA A 104 -4.32 4.69 -11.89
C ALA A 104 -5.33 5.72 -11.37
N ALA A 105 -5.68 6.73 -12.18
CA ALA A 105 -6.67 7.74 -11.80
C ALA A 105 -8.07 7.15 -11.61
N VAL A 106 -8.50 6.24 -12.50
CA VAL A 106 -9.79 5.55 -12.37
C VAL A 106 -9.78 4.66 -11.13
N PHE A 107 -8.75 3.81 -10.98
CA PHE A 107 -8.69 2.89 -9.84
C PHE A 107 -8.59 3.64 -8.50
N GLY A 108 -7.67 4.60 -8.40
CA GLY A 108 -7.53 5.46 -7.21
C GLY A 108 -8.80 6.25 -6.93
N GLY A 109 -9.39 6.90 -7.94
CA GLY A 109 -10.63 7.67 -7.80
C GLY A 109 -11.81 6.84 -7.32
N CYS A 110 -11.98 5.60 -7.80
CA CYS A 110 -13.00 4.70 -7.28
C CYS A 110 -12.77 4.33 -5.81
N ASN A 111 -11.52 4.10 -5.40
CA ASN A 111 -11.20 3.85 -3.98
C ASN A 111 -11.55 5.06 -3.10
N VAL A 112 -11.24 6.28 -3.55
CA VAL A 112 -11.63 7.52 -2.84
C VAL A 112 -13.14 7.61 -2.64
N VAL A 113 -13.90 7.26 -3.69
CA VAL A 113 -15.37 7.25 -3.60
C VAL A 113 -15.85 6.21 -2.59
N PHE A 114 -15.28 5.00 -2.57
CA PHE A 114 -15.64 3.98 -1.59
C PHE A 114 -15.30 4.40 -0.16
N TRP A 115 -14.12 4.98 0.06
CA TRP A 115 -13.73 5.52 1.36
C TRP A 115 -14.70 6.61 1.83
N GLY A 116 -15.03 7.57 0.97
CA GLY A 116 -15.99 8.63 1.30
C GLY A 116 -17.40 8.11 1.58
N LEU A 117 -17.83 7.03 0.91
CA LEU A 117 -19.11 6.38 1.16
C LEU A 117 -19.12 5.63 2.50
N TRP A 118 -18.01 5.01 2.91
CA TRP A 118 -17.91 4.30 4.19
C TRP A 118 -17.67 5.21 5.39
N SER A 119 -16.75 6.17 5.27
CA SER A 119 -16.34 7.06 6.37
C SER A 119 -17.34 8.20 6.61
N GLY A 120 -17.99 8.68 5.53
CA GLY A 120 -18.73 9.96 5.52
C GLY A 120 -17.84 11.21 5.48
N GLU A 121 -16.51 11.08 5.49
CA GLU A 121 -15.51 12.15 5.62
C GLU A 121 -14.92 12.57 4.25
N TRP A 122 -15.79 12.91 3.31
CA TRP A 122 -15.44 13.17 1.90
C TRP A 122 -14.23 14.08 1.66
N LEU A 123 -14.13 15.22 2.36
CA LEU A 123 -13.04 16.18 2.12
C LEU A 123 -11.67 15.55 2.40
N GLN A 124 -11.59 14.81 3.50
CA GLN A 124 -10.38 14.14 3.95
C GLN A 124 -10.01 13.00 3.00
N ASP A 125 -10.97 12.14 2.66
CA ASP A 125 -10.74 11.03 1.73
C ASP A 125 -10.30 11.51 0.34
N ILE A 126 -10.84 12.64 -0.14
CA ILE A 126 -10.39 13.26 -1.39
C ILE A 126 -8.93 13.70 -1.28
N VAL A 127 -8.55 14.39 -0.20
CA VAL A 127 -7.18 14.91 -0.05
C VAL A 127 -6.16 13.79 0.08
N ILE A 128 -6.40 12.80 0.94
CA ILE A 128 -5.53 11.63 1.12
C ILE A 128 -5.52 10.77 -0.14
N GLY A 129 -6.71 10.55 -0.70
CA GLY A 129 -6.94 9.75 -1.88
C GLY A 129 -6.25 10.27 -3.15
N LEU A 130 -6.12 11.59 -3.32
CA LEU A 130 -5.33 12.17 -4.41
C LEU A 130 -3.85 11.77 -4.33
N VAL A 131 -3.28 11.80 -3.13
CA VAL A 131 -1.88 11.39 -2.92
C VAL A 131 -1.73 9.88 -3.05
N PHE A 132 -2.68 9.12 -2.53
CA PHE A 132 -2.68 7.67 -2.70
C PHE A 132 -2.77 7.27 -4.18
N THR A 133 -3.60 7.94 -4.97
CA THR A 133 -3.68 7.78 -6.42
C THR A 133 -2.34 8.06 -7.10
N TRP A 134 -1.59 9.05 -6.60
CA TRP A 134 -0.23 9.32 -7.09
C TRP A 134 0.76 8.19 -6.76
N VAL A 135 0.64 7.55 -5.59
CA VAL A 135 1.43 6.37 -5.23
C VAL A 135 1.12 5.19 -6.16
N ILE A 136 -0.16 4.93 -6.43
CA ILE A 136 -0.60 3.89 -7.38
C ILE A 136 0.01 4.15 -8.76
N TYR A 137 -0.08 5.39 -9.24
CA TYR A 137 0.54 5.78 -10.51
C TYR A 137 2.05 5.57 -10.50
N ALA A 138 2.76 5.97 -9.44
CA ALA A 138 4.21 5.79 -9.33
C ALA A 138 4.59 4.29 -9.37
N ALA A 139 3.86 3.43 -8.65
CA ALA A 139 4.08 1.99 -8.65
C ALA A 139 3.80 1.36 -10.03
N ALA A 140 2.67 1.69 -10.66
CA ALA A 140 2.32 1.19 -11.99
C ALA A 140 3.29 1.67 -13.07
N ASN A 141 3.74 2.92 -12.98
CA ASN A 141 4.77 3.45 -13.87
C ASN A 141 6.14 2.77 -13.63
N SER A 142 6.51 2.49 -12.39
CA SER A 142 7.72 1.72 -12.04
C SER A 142 7.68 0.32 -12.67
N LEU A 143 6.57 -0.41 -12.51
CA LEU A 143 6.35 -1.71 -13.16
C LEU A 143 6.51 -1.63 -14.69
N LYS A 144 5.92 -0.59 -15.30
CA LYS A 144 5.98 -0.40 -16.75
C LYS A 144 7.38 -0.08 -17.23
N SER A 145 8.07 0.83 -16.55
CA SER A 145 9.41 1.30 -16.92
C SER A 145 10.50 0.24 -16.74
N SER A 146 10.33 -0.64 -15.76
CA SER A 146 11.23 -1.77 -15.51
C SER A 146 10.89 -3.01 -16.33
N HIS A 147 9.83 -2.97 -17.16
CA HIS A 147 9.29 -4.14 -17.86
C HIS A 147 9.05 -5.34 -16.93
N ALA A 148 8.59 -5.05 -15.70
CA ALA A 148 8.48 -6.04 -14.64
C ALA A 148 7.35 -7.06 -14.87
N LEU A 149 6.37 -6.70 -15.69
CA LEU A 149 5.23 -7.55 -16.04
C LEU A 149 5.11 -7.76 -17.55
N ALA A 150 4.79 -8.98 -17.94
CA ALA A 150 4.39 -9.36 -19.28
C ALA A 150 3.03 -8.77 -19.67
N ARG A 151 2.72 -8.73 -20.97
CA ARG A 151 1.46 -8.15 -21.47
C ARG A 151 0.21 -8.84 -20.92
N TRP A 152 0.26 -10.16 -20.71
CA TRP A 152 -0.87 -10.91 -20.17
C TRP A 152 -1.07 -10.65 -18.67
N GLU A 153 0.02 -10.50 -17.90
CA GLU A 153 0.00 -10.16 -16.47
C GLU A 153 -0.65 -8.78 -16.24
N TRP A 154 -0.35 -7.79 -17.11
CA TRP A 154 -1.04 -6.50 -17.10
C TRP A 154 -2.55 -6.61 -17.34
N ARG A 155 -2.99 -7.52 -18.24
CA ARG A 155 -4.41 -7.75 -18.48
C ARG A 155 -5.07 -8.38 -17.26
N THR A 156 -4.44 -9.39 -16.67
CA THR A 156 -4.92 -10.03 -15.45
C THR A 156 -5.08 -9.01 -14.32
N LEU A 157 -4.08 -8.15 -14.12
CA LEU A 157 -4.16 -7.08 -13.12
C LEU A 157 -5.32 -6.11 -13.39
N GLY A 158 -5.51 -5.68 -14.64
CA GLY A 158 -6.62 -4.81 -15.01
C GLY A 158 -7.99 -5.45 -14.77
N VAL A 159 -8.13 -6.75 -15.09
CA VAL A 159 -9.35 -7.51 -14.83
C VAL A 159 -9.60 -7.63 -13.33
N LEU A 160 -8.58 -7.99 -12.54
CA LEU A 160 -8.69 -8.09 -11.08
C LEU A 160 -9.09 -6.76 -10.44
N CYS A 161 -8.44 -5.66 -10.83
CA CYS A 161 -8.83 -4.32 -10.38
C CYS A 161 -10.30 -4.02 -10.70
N THR A 162 -10.73 -4.29 -11.94
CA THR A 162 -12.11 -3.98 -12.38
C THR A 162 -13.13 -4.82 -11.62
N LEU A 163 -12.86 -6.13 -11.44
CA LEU A 163 -13.75 -7.02 -10.69
C LEU A 163 -13.80 -6.64 -9.21
N ALA A 164 -12.66 -6.30 -8.60
CA ALA A 164 -12.62 -5.89 -7.20
C ALA A 164 -13.42 -4.59 -6.99
N LEU A 165 -13.24 -3.58 -7.85
CA LEU A 165 -14.04 -2.35 -7.80
C LEU A 165 -15.52 -2.62 -8.04
N GLY A 166 -15.87 -3.50 -8.99
CA GLY A 166 -17.25 -3.87 -9.27
C GLY A 166 -17.93 -4.54 -8.06
N ALA A 167 -17.24 -5.48 -7.41
CA ALA A 167 -17.72 -6.13 -6.20
C ALA A 167 -17.92 -5.12 -5.06
N GLN A 168 -16.97 -4.21 -4.84
CA GLN A 168 -17.10 -3.17 -3.81
C GLN A 168 -18.24 -2.18 -4.11
N ALA A 169 -18.42 -1.80 -5.38
CA ALA A 169 -19.52 -0.92 -5.77
C ALA A 169 -20.91 -1.55 -5.52
N LEU A 170 -21.04 -2.85 -5.75
CA LEU A 170 -22.30 -3.58 -5.55
C LEU A 170 -22.72 -3.64 -4.07
N THR A 171 -21.78 -3.58 -3.13
CA THR A 171 -22.05 -3.50 -1.68
C THR A 171 -22.95 -2.31 -1.32
N PHE A 172 -22.91 -1.22 -2.08
CA PHE A 172 -23.71 -0.02 -1.82
C PHE A 172 -25.10 -0.02 -2.47
N VAL A 173 -25.41 -1.03 -3.30
CA VAL A 173 -26.64 -1.05 -4.11
C VAL A 173 -27.53 -2.24 -3.77
N LEU A 174 -26.95 -3.33 -3.28
CA LEU A 174 -27.67 -4.54 -2.89
C LEU A 174 -28.32 -4.41 -1.51
N ASP A 175 -29.23 -5.33 -1.21
CA ASP A 175 -29.76 -5.55 0.14
C ASP A 175 -28.68 -6.14 1.07
N GLU A 176 -28.95 -6.22 2.37
CA GLU A 176 -27.93 -6.60 3.38
C GLU A 176 -27.25 -7.95 3.07
N ASP A 177 -28.02 -8.97 2.72
CA ASP A 177 -27.48 -10.29 2.35
C ASP A 177 -26.65 -10.23 1.06
N GLY A 178 -27.13 -9.50 0.05
CA GLY A 178 -26.40 -9.32 -1.21
C GLY A 178 -25.12 -8.51 -1.04
N ALA A 179 -25.14 -7.49 -0.19
CA ALA A 179 -24.01 -6.64 0.14
C ALA A 179 -22.90 -7.46 0.83
N ALA A 180 -23.25 -8.29 1.83
CA ALA A 180 -22.30 -9.16 2.52
C ALA A 180 -21.64 -10.18 1.57
N VAL A 181 -22.40 -10.75 0.63
CA VAL A 181 -21.85 -11.64 -0.40
C VAL A 181 -20.90 -10.88 -1.32
N SER A 182 -21.29 -9.69 -1.76
CA SER A 182 -20.47 -8.87 -2.67
C SER A 182 -19.15 -8.44 -2.04
N GLU A 183 -19.20 -8.04 -0.77
CA GLU A 183 -18.04 -7.69 0.05
C GLU A 183 -17.08 -8.88 0.18
N LEU A 184 -17.58 -10.07 0.54
CA LEU A 184 -16.77 -11.28 0.60
C LEU A 184 -16.10 -11.61 -0.75
N VAL A 185 -16.83 -11.45 -1.87
CA VAL A 185 -16.26 -11.62 -3.21
C VAL A 185 -15.15 -10.61 -3.46
N GLY A 186 -15.35 -9.34 -3.06
CA GLY A 186 -14.32 -8.30 -3.12
C GLY A 186 -13.06 -8.69 -2.34
N TYR A 187 -13.22 -9.21 -1.13
CA TYR A 187 -12.10 -9.65 -0.27
C TYR A 187 -11.31 -10.80 -0.90
N ILE A 188 -12.01 -11.79 -1.46
CA ILE A 188 -11.39 -12.91 -2.17
C ILE A 188 -10.60 -12.40 -3.39
N LEU A 189 -11.15 -11.46 -4.16
CA LEU A 189 -10.46 -10.89 -5.32
C LEU A 189 -9.19 -10.12 -4.92
N LEU A 190 -9.24 -9.37 -3.82
CA LEU A 190 -8.06 -8.69 -3.26
C LEU A 190 -7.00 -9.71 -2.81
N ALA A 191 -7.40 -10.82 -2.22
CA ALA A 191 -6.50 -11.89 -1.79
C ALA A 191 -5.88 -12.64 -2.97
N VAL A 192 -6.64 -12.87 -4.04
CA VAL A 192 -6.12 -13.44 -5.29
C VAL A 192 -5.07 -12.50 -5.90
N GLY A 193 -5.34 -11.19 -5.95
CA GLY A 193 -4.35 -10.22 -6.42
C GLY A 193 -3.08 -10.18 -5.57
N ALA A 194 -3.22 -10.29 -4.24
CA ALA A 194 -2.11 -10.40 -3.31
C ALA A 194 -1.25 -11.65 -3.60
N ALA A 195 -1.89 -12.80 -3.82
CA ALA A 195 -1.23 -14.04 -4.19
C ALA A 195 -0.53 -13.93 -5.56
N CYS A 196 -1.14 -13.27 -6.55
CA CYS A 196 -0.52 -13.01 -7.85
C CYS A 196 0.75 -12.15 -7.72
N MET A 197 0.69 -11.06 -6.95
CA MET A 197 1.85 -10.19 -6.71
C MET A 197 2.98 -10.93 -5.98
N ALA A 198 2.62 -11.74 -4.97
CA ALA A 198 3.58 -12.56 -4.25
C ALA A 198 4.24 -13.62 -5.17
N ALA A 199 3.46 -14.30 -6.01
CA ALA A 199 3.96 -15.27 -6.98
C ALA A 199 4.93 -14.63 -7.96
N GLU A 200 4.60 -13.44 -8.47
CA GLU A 200 5.47 -12.68 -9.37
C GLU A 200 6.77 -12.24 -8.70
N LEU A 201 6.70 -11.74 -7.46
CA LEU A 201 7.88 -11.37 -6.70
C LEU A 201 8.77 -12.59 -6.41
N ILE A 202 8.19 -13.72 -6.00
CA ILE A 202 8.93 -14.98 -5.77
C ILE A 202 9.59 -15.46 -7.07
N ARG A 203 8.87 -15.43 -8.19
CA ARG A 203 9.40 -15.80 -9.50
C ARG A 203 10.59 -14.93 -9.87
N ALA A 204 10.47 -13.61 -9.73
CA ALA A 204 11.54 -12.65 -10.02
C ALA A 204 12.77 -12.83 -9.11
N VAL A 205 12.56 -13.14 -7.81
CA VAL A 205 13.64 -13.44 -6.87
C VAL A 205 14.37 -14.72 -7.29
N ARG A 206 13.62 -15.80 -7.60
CA ARG A 206 14.18 -17.09 -8.03
C ARG A 206 14.95 -16.98 -9.34
N SER A 207 14.47 -16.16 -10.27
CA SER A 207 15.14 -15.91 -11.54
C SER A 207 16.28 -14.88 -11.45
N LYS A 208 16.60 -14.38 -10.25
CA LYS A 208 17.62 -13.34 -10.02
C LYS A 208 17.40 -12.11 -10.91
N ALA A 209 16.15 -11.67 -11.01
CA ALA A 209 15.80 -10.48 -11.78
C ALA A 209 16.60 -9.25 -11.32
N ALA A 210 16.81 -8.30 -12.23
CA ALA A 210 17.52 -7.07 -11.94
C ALA A 210 16.90 -6.33 -10.74
N PRO A 211 17.68 -5.65 -9.87
CA PRO A 211 17.15 -5.00 -8.68
C PRO A 211 16.01 -4.03 -8.92
N ARG A 212 16.01 -3.31 -10.06
CA ARG A 212 14.92 -2.41 -10.45
C ARG A 212 13.59 -3.13 -10.72
N VAL A 213 13.64 -4.37 -11.23
CA VAL A 213 12.44 -5.21 -11.43
C VAL A 213 11.91 -5.66 -10.07
N LEU A 214 12.78 -6.12 -9.18
CA LEU A 214 12.40 -6.53 -7.82
C LEU A 214 11.81 -5.36 -7.03
N PHE A 215 12.40 -4.17 -7.14
CA PHE A 215 11.89 -2.96 -6.51
C PHE A 215 10.53 -2.55 -7.07
N ALA A 216 10.33 -2.62 -8.39
CA ALA A 216 9.02 -2.31 -8.99
C ALA A 216 7.93 -3.29 -8.53
N LEU A 217 8.22 -4.60 -8.53
CA LEU A 217 7.27 -5.63 -8.07
C LEU A 217 6.96 -5.50 -6.57
N SER A 218 7.96 -5.29 -5.73
CA SER A 218 7.74 -5.12 -4.29
C SER A 218 7.02 -3.80 -3.95
N SER A 219 7.26 -2.73 -4.72
CA SER A 219 6.49 -1.48 -4.59
C SER A 219 5.01 -1.73 -4.92
N ALA A 220 4.73 -2.41 -6.03
CA ALA A 220 3.36 -2.73 -6.42
C ALA A 220 2.67 -3.67 -5.42
N ALA A 221 3.39 -4.66 -4.89
CA ALA A 221 2.88 -5.54 -3.84
C ALA A 221 2.53 -4.75 -2.58
N MET A 222 3.42 -3.84 -2.13
CA MET A 222 3.15 -2.99 -0.97
C MET A 222 1.92 -2.11 -1.17
N VAL A 223 1.79 -1.45 -2.32
CA VAL A 223 0.60 -0.63 -2.64
C VAL A 223 -0.65 -1.49 -2.71
N TRP A 224 -0.58 -2.71 -3.25
CA TRP A 224 -1.72 -3.64 -3.29
C TRP A 224 -2.17 -4.05 -1.88
N MET A 225 -1.24 -4.46 -1.00
CA MET A 225 -1.59 -4.87 0.37
C MET A 225 -2.18 -3.71 1.16
N LEU A 226 -1.62 -2.50 0.99
CA LEU A 226 -2.16 -1.31 1.61
C LEU A 226 -3.57 -1.00 1.10
N THR A 227 -3.80 -1.06 -0.21
CA THR A 227 -5.15 -0.92 -0.80
C THR A 227 -6.11 -1.96 -0.21
N ALA A 228 -5.72 -3.23 -0.19
CA ALA A 228 -6.56 -4.32 0.29
C ALA A 228 -6.89 -4.16 1.78
N LYS A 229 -5.92 -3.76 2.59
CA LYS A 229 -6.14 -3.42 4.01
C LYS A 229 -7.22 -2.35 4.15
N TYR A 230 -7.14 -1.23 3.44
CA TYR A 230 -8.14 -0.15 3.52
C TYR A 230 -9.49 -0.46 2.84
N LEU A 231 -9.59 -1.57 2.10
CA LEU A 231 -10.84 -2.02 1.47
C LEU A 231 -11.45 -3.23 2.18
N THR A 232 -10.90 -3.69 3.30
CA THR A 232 -11.35 -4.88 4.02
C THR A 232 -11.53 -4.61 5.51
N ASP A 233 -12.34 -5.43 6.17
CA ASP A 233 -12.61 -5.36 7.60
C ASP A 233 -12.32 -6.69 8.32
N GLY A 234 -12.51 -6.72 9.63
CA GLY A 234 -12.42 -7.92 10.47
C GLY A 234 -11.13 -8.73 10.27
N TYR A 235 -11.27 -10.04 10.07
CA TYR A 235 -10.12 -10.93 9.89
C TYR A 235 -9.35 -10.69 8.58
N TRP A 236 -10.02 -10.18 7.55
CA TRP A 236 -9.36 -9.86 6.28
C TRP A 236 -8.43 -8.66 6.43
N TYR A 237 -8.89 -7.61 7.14
CA TYR A 237 -8.04 -6.48 7.51
C TYR A 237 -6.76 -6.94 8.21
N ASN A 238 -6.91 -7.78 9.23
CA ASN A 238 -5.78 -8.34 10.00
C ASN A 238 -4.82 -9.16 9.14
N ALA A 239 -5.33 -9.96 8.20
CA ALA A 239 -4.51 -10.70 7.26
C ALA A 239 -3.72 -9.77 6.32
N PHE A 240 -4.37 -8.73 5.78
CA PHE A 240 -3.71 -7.77 4.91
C PHE A 240 -2.72 -6.87 5.66
N LEU A 241 -2.94 -6.57 6.94
CA LEU A 241 -1.98 -5.88 7.81
C LEU A 241 -0.66 -6.68 7.95
N LEU A 242 -0.78 -8.00 8.16
CA LEU A 242 0.39 -8.89 8.20
C LEU A 242 1.10 -8.95 6.84
N LEU A 243 0.35 -9.09 5.74
CA LEU A 243 0.91 -9.12 4.40
C LEU A 243 1.55 -7.78 4.01
N GLU A 244 0.97 -6.66 4.44
CA GLU A 244 1.52 -5.32 4.31
C GLU A 244 2.89 -5.25 5.01
N THR A 245 2.98 -5.67 6.27
CA THR A 245 4.25 -5.71 7.01
C THR A 245 5.33 -6.51 6.25
N LEU A 246 4.99 -7.70 5.75
CA LEU A 246 5.92 -8.50 4.94
C LEU A 246 6.31 -7.80 3.62
N SER A 247 5.36 -7.15 2.97
CA SER A 247 5.59 -6.42 1.72
C SER A 247 6.52 -5.22 1.91
N ILE A 248 6.43 -4.50 3.04
CA ILE A 248 7.32 -3.39 3.39
C ILE A 248 8.76 -3.90 3.58
N ILE A 249 8.94 -5.05 4.26
CA ILE A 249 10.27 -5.68 4.39
C ILE A 249 10.84 -5.98 3.00
N CYS A 250 10.06 -6.64 2.13
CA CYS A 250 10.49 -6.94 0.75
C CYS A 250 10.81 -5.67 -0.05
N TRP A 251 10.04 -4.61 0.14
CA TRP A 251 10.23 -3.32 -0.52
C TRP A 251 11.54 -2.65 -0.10
N VAL A 252 11.83 -2.57 1.21
CA VAL A 252 13.09 -2.01 1.73
C VAL A 252 14.29 -2.84 1.30
N LEU A 253 14.19 -4.18 1.35
CA LEU A 253 15.27 -5.06 0.89
C LEU A 253 15.56 -4.89 -0.61
N SER A 254 14.52 -4.68 -1.41
CA SER A 254 14.66 -4.40 -2.85
C SER A 254 15.23 -3.01 -3.11
N ALA A 255 14.79 -1.99 -2.34
CA ALA A 255 15.31 -0.64 -2.39
C ALA A 255 16.81 -0.59 -2.07
N ARG A 256 17.25 -1.36 -1.06
CA ARG A 256 18.66 -1.50 -0.70
C ARG A 256 19.51 -2.01 -1.87
N ARG A 257 18.99 -2.95 -2.67
CA ARG A 257 19.71 -3.43 -3.86
C ARG A 257 19.85 -2.34 -4.91
N VAL A 258 18.78 -1.58 -5.19
CA VAL A 258 18.82 -0.45 -6.14
C VAL A 258 19.78 0.64 -5.67
N VAL A 259 19.76 0.98 -4.38
CA VAL A 259 20.63 2.01 -3.78
C VAL A 259 22.11 1.62 -3.84
N ASN A 260 22.44 0.33 -3.70
CA ASN A 260 23.83 -0.13 -3.78
C ASN A 260 24.36 -0.24 -5.22
N GLU A 261 23.48 -0.22 -6.24
CA GLU A 261 23.86 -0.20 -7.65
C GLU A 261 24.01 1.23 -8.22
N SER A 262 23.60 2.26 -7.46
CA SER A 262 23.61 3.67 -7.87
C SER A 262 24.87 4.37 -7.38
#